data_AF-A0A1R3GUH7-F1
#
_entry.id   AF-A0A1R3GUH7-F1
#
_cell.length_a   1.000
_cell.length_b   1.000
_cell.length_c   1.000
_cell.angle_alpha   90.00
_cell.angle_beta   90.00
_cell.angle_gamma   90.00
#
_symmetry.space_group_name_H-M   'P 1'
#
loop_
_entity.id
_entity.type
_entity.pdbx_description
1 polymer ?
#
loop_
_entity_poly.entity_id
_entity_poly.type
_entity_poly.pdbx_seq_one_letter_code
_entity_poly.pdbx_strand_id
1 'polypeptide(L)'
;MSNSMDSQSESEESDISDTEIDDYKEVQYEQLKSNKFVVKKPNGTFRCPFCLGKKKQEYGYRDILQHATGVGAASSIKKSGKKRGQHLALAKYLKEDVATEACSVKKDVPKEIVVANKQVPKQEDELCVWPWKGIVTNVYNKLRHEKDVDESAYWLRKFSQYKPVDVHLMWDKERRKGSVILGFGEDMAGFTSLMEFEKIFAANRHGKHDWDRRKRDPGSQMYGWRAQADDYNSQGRIGDYLREKTELSTSSNINAKKKLGTIEKRENLIMAIDMTNEELLEKQCQLDEKGFSLRQIHEENDRLHKAHNKEMETLQQIARDHVYRVMEDANRMKAEVDHKREKLDAWSRKKNESLQLASENQISASKEVAILLQQQQREKREALDKFIQLRREMDEKHKLQRDLEELTGQIKMREVVRGPNEKEMQAMKAMEEELKERLEALDDSGSMNQVLLAKERQINDELQAARKEMIAGFDAHVGGRVTRPTAIGVKKMGEIDSKAFQIAYKKKYPGNEATVEAVMHCTKWQENIQDSGWHPFKVVENNGKPEGVLDENDEKLKELKEELGGEVYDIVVTALKELNEYNPSGRYPVRELWNFRKDCNRRATLKEAITYVAAKRKQK
;
A
#
# COMPACT_ATOMS: atom_id res chain seq x y z
N MET A 1 18.58 -55.20 -49.16
CA MET A 1 18.13 -54.02 -48.40
C MET A 1 17.68 -54.48 -47.03
N SER A 2 17.86 -53.60 -46.05
CA SER A 2 17.28 -53.62 -44.70
C SER A 2 18.14 -54.26 -43.62
N ASN A 3 18.71 -53.33 -42.85
CA ASN A 3 19.56 -53.42 -41.68
C ASN A 3 19.03 -54.33 -40.56
N SER A 4 19.95 -55.08 -39.97
CA SER A 4 19.84 -55.60 -38.61
C SER A 4 20.07 -54.45 -37.62
N MET A 5 19.07 -54.21 -36.79
CA MET A 5 19.16 -53.43 -35.57
C MET A 5 20.05 -54.18 -34.57
N ASP A 6 21.10 -53.53 -34.10
CA ASP A 6 21.68 -53.84 -32.79
C ASP A 6 22.18 -52.56 -32.12
N SER A 7 21.40 -52.16 -31.11
CA SER A 7 21.86 -51.88 -29.76
C SER A 7 23.04 -50.90 -29.60
N GLN A 8 22.74 -49.60 -29.63
CA GLN A 8 23.52 -48.63 -28.87
C GLN A 8 22.91 -48.51 -27.47
N SER A 9 23.65 -48.96 -26.46
CA SER A 9 23.37 -48.64 -25.06
C SER A 9 23.62 -47.14 -24.86
N GLU A 10 22.58 -46.34 -25.06
CA GLU A 10 22.47 -45.03 -24.45
C GLU A 10 22.46 -45.26 -22.94
N SER A 11 23.61 -45.02 -22.31
CA SER A 11 23.65 -44.77 -20.88
C SER A 11 22.82 -43.51 -20.65
N GLU A 12 21.69 -43.68 -19.98
CA GLU A 12 20.93 -42.60 -19.35
C GLU A 12 21.85 -41.93 -18.32
N GLU A 13 22.72 -41.03 -18.77
CA GLU A 13 23.41 -40.10 -17.89
C GLU A 13 22.61 -38.80 -17.86
N SER A 14 22.15 -38.44 -16.66
CA SER A 14 21.45 -37.18 -16.38
C SER A 14 22.17 -35.99 -17.02
N ASP A 15 21.42 -35.21 -17.79
CA ASP A 15 21.87 -33.96 -18.37
C ASP A 15 21.86 -32.90 -17.26
N ILE A 16 22.99 -32.23 -17.07
CA ILE A 16 23.14 -31.21 -16.03
C ILE A 16 22.36 -29.96 -16.44
N SER A 17 21.70 -29.32 -15.49
CA SER A 17 20.95 -28.08 -15.72
C SER A 17 21.89 -26.92 -16.09
N ASP A 18 21.39 -25.89 -16.78
CA ASP A 18 22.20 -24.72 -17.17
C ASP A 18 22.85 -24.02 -15.95
N THR A 19 22.27 -24.16 -14.76
CA THR A 19 22.82 -23.64 -13.49
C THR A 19 23.99 -24.45 -12.93
N GLU A 20 24.14 -25.71 -13.31
CA GLU A 20 25.21 -26.62 -12.83
C GLU A 20 26.42 -26.68 -13.80
N ILE A 21 26.32 -26.04 -14.97
CA ILE A 21 27.38 -26.04 -15.99
C ILE A 21 28.66 -25.36 -15.49
N ASP A 22 28.53 -24.28 -14.72
CA ASP A 22 29.69 -23.55 -14.19
C ASP A 22 30.43 -24.35 -13.12
N ASP A 23 29.72 -25.02 -12.21
CA ASP A 23 30.32 -25.91 -11.22
C ASP A 23 31.01 -27.11 -11.90
N TYR A 24 30.35 -27.71 -12.90
CA TYR A 24 30.92 -28.81 -13.67
C TYR A 24 32.15 -28.39 -14.49
N LYS A 25 32.16 -27.17 -15.03
CA LYS A 25 33.31 -26.58 -15.72
C LYS A 25 34.52 -26.46 -14.79
N GLU A 26 34.35 -26.01 -13.55
CA GLU A 26 35.47 -25.89 -12.61
C GLU A 26 36.06 -27.26 -12.23
N VAL A 27 35.21 -28.28 -12.04
CA VAL A 27 35.67 -29.67 -11.83
C VAL A 27 36.47 -30.20 -13.03
N GLN A 28 36.01 -29.94 -14.26
CA GLN A 28 36.72 -30.37 -15.47
C GLN A 28 38.02 -29.58 -15.71
N TYR A 29 38.08 -28.32 -15.29
CA TYR A 29 39.27 -27.48 -15.36
C TYR A 29 40.39 -28.04 -14.47
N GLU A 30 40.09 -28.44 -13.23
CA GLU A 30 41.06 -29.09 -12.34
C GLU A 30 41.55 -30.46 -12.88
N GLN A 31 40.68 -31.18 -13.59
CA GLN A 31 41.08 -32.42 -14.28
C GLN A 31 42.04 -32.17 -15.46
N LEU A 32 41.93 -31.03 -16.14
CA LEU A 32 42.88 -30.62 -17.18
C LEU A 32 44.23 -30.19 -16.59
N LYS A 33 44.23 -29.51 -15.43
CA LYS A 33 45.45 -29.12 -14.70
C LYS A 33 46.23 -30.30 -14.14
N SER A 34 45.53 -31.34 -13.69
CA SER A 34 46.16 -32.57 -13.17
C SER A 34 46.76 -33.48 -14.26
N ASN A 35 46.93 -32.99 -15.49
CA ASN A 35 47.44 -33.74 -16.66
C ASN A 35 46.67 -35.04 -16.97
N LYS A 36 45.43 -35.14 -16.52
CA LYS A 36 44.56 -36.32 -16.76
C LYS A 36 44.19 -36.46 -18.25
N PHE A 37 44.26 -35.37 -19.01
CA PHE A 37 43.98 -35.33 -20.45
C PHE A 37 45.14 -34.69 -21.22
N VAL A 38 45.55 -35.30 -22.33
CA VAL A 38 46.61 -34.77 -23.19
C VAL A 38 46.03 -33.72 -24.16
N VAL A 39 46.25 -32.44 -23.85
CA VAL A 39 45.76 -31.30 -24.65
C VAL A 39 46.80 -30.79 -25.65
N LYS A 40 48.08 -30.75 -25.26
CA LYS A 40 49.22 -30.29 -26.08
C LYS A 40 50.11 -31.47 -26.43
N LYS A 41 50.38 -31.68 -27.72
CA LYS A 41 51.29 -32.73 -28.19
C LYS A 41 52.74 -32.24 -28.21
N PRO A 42 53.73 -33.15 -28.18
CA PRO A 42 55.15 -32.78 -28.24
C PRO A 42 55.57 -32.01 -29.52
N ASN A 43 54.82 -32.15 -30.61
CA ASN A 43 55.02 -31.42 -31.87
C ASN A 43 54.45 -29.99 -31.86
N GLY A 44 53.93 -29.52 -30.72
CA GLY A 44 53.40 -28.16 -30.57
C GLY A 44 51.96 -27.97 -31.07
N THR A 45 51.29 -29.03 -31.54
CA THR A 45 49.87 -28.98 -31.94
C THR A 45 48.95 -29.35 -30.78
N PHE A 46 47.71 -28.87 -30.85
CA PHE A 46 46.71 -29.06 -29.80
C PHE A 46 45.60 -30.01 -30.24
N ARG A 47 45.00 -30.72 -29.30
CA ARG A 47 43.85 -31.59 -29.53
C ARG A 47 42.79 -31.38 -28.45
N CYS A 48 41.52 -31.34 -28.88
CA CYS A 48 40.40 -31.36 -27.94
C CYS A 48 40.21 -32.79 -27.40
N PRO A 49 40.38 -33.04 -26.09
CA PRO A 49 40.20 -34.39 -25.52
C PRO A 49 38.73 -34.83 -25.51
N PHE A 50 37.79 -33.88 -25.62
CA PHE A 50 36.35 -34.10 -25.51
C PHE A 50 35.65 -34.31 -26.87
N CYS A 51 36.37 -34.17 -27.98
CA CYS A 51 35.86 -34.36 -29.34
C CYS A 51 36.49 -35.58 -30.00
N LEU A 52 35.97 -36.76 -29.68
CA LEU A 52 36.37 -38.01 -30.33
C LEU A 52 35.68 -38.13 -31.70
N GLY A 53 36.46 -38.08 -32.79
CA GLY A 53 36.02 -38.56 -34.11
C GLY A 53 35.64 -37.55 -35.20
N LYS A 54 35.87 -36.23 -35.06
CA LYS A 54 35.53 -35.26 -36.13
C LYS A 54 36.76 -34.55 -36.75
N LYS A 55 37.16 -35.02 -37.94
CA LYS A 55 38.02 -34.51 -39.05
C LYS A 55 39.17 -33.49 -38.86
N LYS A 56 39.35 -32.78 -37.74
CA LYS A 56 40.61 -32.09 -37.41
C LYS A 56 41.11 -32.62 -36.06
N GLN A 57 42.09 -33.52 -36.10
CA GLN A 57 42.69 -34.10 -34.89
C GLN A 57 43.82 -33.24 -34.31
N GLU A 58 44.25 -32.21 -35.05
CA GLU A 58 45.33 -31.30 -34.69
C GLU A 58 44.92 -29.87 -35.00
N TYR A 59 45.09 -29.00 -34.02
CA TYR A 59 44.72 -27.60 -34.04
C TYR A 59 45.94 -26.73 -33.73
N GLY A 60 46.07 -25.57 -34.39
CA GLY A 60 46.91 -24.49 -33.87
C GLY A 60 46.28 -23.87 -32.62
N TYR A 61 47.07 -23.13 -31.82
CA TYR A 61 46.60 -22.53 -30.55
C TYR A 61 45.33 -21.68 -30.73
N ARG A 62 45.28 -20.81 -31.76
CA ARG A 62 44.10 -19.99 -32.05
C ARG A 62 42.89 -20.83 -32.44
N ASP A 63 43.11 -21.88 -33.23
CA ASP A 63 42.04 -22.74 -33.73
C ASP A 63 41.43 -23.61 -32.62
N ILE A 64 42.25 -24.14 -31.70
CA ILE A 64 41.74 -24.93 -30.57
C ILE A 64 40.97 -24.05 -29.60
N LEU A 65 41.44 -22.82 -29.37
CA LEU A 65 40.77 -21.87 -28.49
C LEU A 65 39.42 -21.44 -29.08
N GLN A 66 39.37 -21.18 -30.38
CA GLN A 66 38.12 -20.86 -31.08
C GLN A 66 37.17 -22.07 -31.09
N HIS A 67 37.67 -23.29 -31.29
CA HIS A 67 36.89 -24.52 -31.21
C HIS A 67 36.27 -24.71 -29.81
N ALA A 68 37.08 -24.63 -28.76
CA ALA A 68 36.63 -24.80 -27.37
C ALA A 68 35.60 -23.73 -26.98
N THR A 69 35.88 -22.46 -27.31
CA THR A 69 34.97 -21.34 -27.03
C THR A 69 33.66 -21.46 -27.81
N GLY A 70 33.73 -21.79 -29.10
CA GLY A 70 32.54 -21.91 -29.95
C GLY A 70 31.65 -23.11 -29.60
N VAL A 71 32.24 -24.23 -29.13
CA VAL A 71 31.44 -25.37 -28.67
C VAL A 71 30.85 -25.12 -27.28
N GLY A 72 31.58 -24.45 -26.38
CA GLY A 72 31.10 -24.08 -25.04
C GLY A 72 29.96 -23.06 -25.06
N ALA A 73 30.02 -22.08 -25.97
CA ALA A 73 29.01 -21.01 -26.12
C ALA A 73 27.77 -21.42 -26.93
N ALA A 74 27.72 -22.62 -27.51
CA ALA A 74 26.60 -23.04 -28.36
C ALA A 74 25.38 -23.45 -27.52
N SER A 75 24.29 -22.66 -27.58
CA SER A 75 23.02 -22.92 -26.87
C SER A 75 22.07 -23.90 -27.59
N SER A 76 22.57 -24.66 -28.57
CA SER A 76 21.71 -25.57 -29.34
C SER A 76 21.26 -26.78 -28.49
N ILE A 77 19.95 -27.01 -28.43
CA ILE A 77 19.25 -28.10 -27.69
C ILE A 77 19.85 -29.51 -27.93
N LYS A 78 20.61 -29.74 -29.01
CA LYS A 78 21.24 -31.02 -29.35
C LYS A 78 22.58 -31.31 -28.66
N LYS A 79 23.09 -30.43 -27.79
CA LYS A 79 24.39 -30.63 -27.10
C LYS A 79 24.20 -30.61 -25.58
N SER A 80 24.42 -31.76 -24.94
CA SER A 80 24.36 -31.93 -23.47
C SER A 80 25.18 -30.86 -22.73
N GLY A 81 24.65 -30.39 -21.58
CA GLY A 81 25.29 -29.42 -20.70
C GLY A 81 26.70 -29.83 -20.27
N LYS A 82 26.94 -31.14 -20.08
CA LYS A 82 28.27 -31.71 -19.80
C LYS A 82 29.28 -31.42 -20.90
N LYS A 83 28.90 -31.54 -22.17
CA LYS A 83 29.80 -31.23 -23.30
C LYS A 83 30.14 -29.74 -23.33
N ARG A 84 29.18 -28.86 -23.02
CA ARG A 84 29.42 -27.42 -22.94
C ARG A 84 30.41 -27.09 -21.82
N GLY A 85 30.18 -27.61 -20.61
CA GLY A 85 31.07 -27.43 -19.47
C GLY A 85 32.50 -27.92 -19.73
N GLN A 86 32.67 -29.10 -20.36
CA GLN A 86 33.98 -29.62 -20.78
C GLN A 86 34.74 -28.69 -21.73
N HIS A 87 34.06 -28.12 -22.73
CA HIS A 87 34.71 -27.23 -23.70
C HIS A 87 34.97 -25.83 -23.14
N LEU A 88 34.12 -25.35 -22.23
CA LEU A 88 34.37 -24.13 -21.46
C LEU A 88 35.60 -24.29 -20.54
N ALA A 89 35.74 -25.44 -19.88
CA ALA A 89 36.90 -25.77 -19.07
C ALA A 89 38.19 -25.83 -19.90
N LEU A 90 38.14 -26.42 -21.10
CA LEU A 90 39.26 -26.42 -22.04
C LEU A 90 39.65 -25.01 -22.48
N ALA A 91 38.68 -24.15 -22.77
CA ALA A 91 38.95 -22.75 -23.15
C ALA A 91 39.60 -21.97 -22.00
N LYS A 92 39.17 -22.20 -20.75
CA LYS A 92 39.78 -21.61 -19.55
C LYS A 92 41.24 -22.06 -19.40
N TYR A 93 41.51 -23.36 -19.45
CA TYR A 93 42.86 -23.94 -19.39
C TYR A 93 43.80 -23.40 -20.48
N LEU A 94 43.33 -23.27 -21.72
CA LEU A 94 44.13 -22.71 -22.81
C LEU A 94 44.50 -21.24 -22.60
N LYS A 95 43.64 -20.46 -21.94
CA LYS A 95 43.88 -19.03 -21.67
C LYS A 95 44.73 -18.80 -20.43
N GLU A 96 44.50 -19.56 -19.36
CA GLU A 96 45.10 -19.29 -18.05
C GLU A 96 46.43 -20.00 -17.85
N ASP A 97 46.58 -21.23 -18.35
CA ASP A 97 47.75 -22.09 -18.07
C ASP A 97 48.64 -22.33 -19.30
N VAL A 98 48.06 -22.39 -20.50
CA VAL A 98 48.83 -22.62 -21.74
C VAL A 98 49.37 -21.31 -22.34
N ALA A 99 48.65 -20.20 -22.21
CA ALA A 99 49.12 -18.89 -22.69
C ALA A 99 50.30 -18.36 -21.85
N THR A 100 50.33 -18.68 -20.55
CA THR A 100 51.40 -18.35 -19.59
C THR A 100 52.65 -19.21 -19.81
N GLU A 101 52.51 -20.47 -20.20
CA GLU A 101 53.64 -21.30 -20.67
C GLU A 101 54.33 -20.70 -21.91
N ALA A 102 53.58 -20.03 -22.81
CA ALA A 102 54.13 -19.37 -23.99
C ALA A 102 54.95 -18.10 -23.67
N CYS A 103 54.80 -17.55 -22.45
CA CYS A 103 55.61 -16.43 -21.94
C CYS A 103 56.86 -16.87 -21.16
N SER A 104 57.09 -18.16 -20.97
CA SER A 104 58.23 -18.69 -20.20
C SER A 104 59.28 -19.42 -21.05
N VAL A 105 59.40 -19.06 -22.33
CA VAL A 105 60.51 -19.51 -23.18
C VAL A 105 61.64 -18.48 -23.09
N LYS A 106 62.66 -18.88 -22.33
CA LYS A 106 64.07 -18.46 -22.35
C LYS A 106 64.41 -17.38 -23.37
N LYS A 107 64.99 -16.28 -22.87
CA LYS A 107 65.87 -15.37 -23.61
C LYS A 107 67.00 -16.19 -24.25
N ASP A 108 66.76 -16.72 -25.43
CA ASP A 108 67.84 -17.09 -26.33
C ASP A 108 68.40 -15.80 -26.91
N VAL A 109 69.63 -15.52 -26.52
CA VAL A 109 70.56 -14.57 -27.12
C VAL A 109 70.42 -14.63 -28.64
N PRO A 110 70.29 -13.49 -29.36
CA PRO A 110 70.37 -13.51 -30.81
C PRO A 110 71.72 -14.10 -31.21
N LYS A 111 71.69 -15.30 -31.80
CA LYS A 111 72.81 -15.88 -32.52
C LYS A 111 73.36 -14.83 -33.46
N GLU A 112 74.66 -14.58 -33.34
CA GLU A 112 75.45 -13.89 -34.35
C GLU A 112 74.96 -14.31 -35.74
N ILE A 113 74.57 -13.31 -36.52
CA ILE A 113 74.50 -13.45 -37.96
C ILE A 113 75.93 -13.78 -38.37
N VAL A 114 76.19 -15.05 -38.65
CA VAL A 114 77.37 -15.47 -39.41
C VAL A 114 77.23 -14.80 -40.77
N VAL A 115 77.82 -13.61 -40.89
CA VAL A 115 78.07 -12.98 -42.17
C VAL A 115 79.05 -13.91 -42.86
N ALA A 116 78.53 -14.71 -43.78
CA ALA A 116 79.34 -15.43 -44.73
C ALA A 116 80.31 -14.42 -45.36
N ASN A 117 81.59 -14.57 -45.06
CA ASN A 117 82.69 -13.89 -45.71
C ASN A 117 82.59 -14.13 -47.22
N LYS A 118 81.85 -13.29 -47.93
CA LYS A 118 82.25 -12.91 -49.28
C LYS A 118 83.36 -11.89 -49.06
N GLN A 119 84.59 -12.35 -49.24
CA GLN A 119 85.74 -11.49 -49.46
C GLN A 119 85.39 -10.57 -50.65
N VAL A 120 84.89 -9.38 -50.34
CA VAL A 120 84.92 -8.26 -51.27
C VAL A 120 86.40 -7.84 -51.30
N PRO A 121 87.04 -7.73 -52.47
CA PRO A 121 88.41 -7.27 -52.53
C PRO A 121 88.50 -5.91 -51.83
N LYS A 122 89.47 -5.75 -50.93
CA LYS A 122 89.88 -4.45 -50.40
C LYS A 122 90.26 -3.56 -51.59
N GLN A 123 89.31 -2.84 -52.15
CA GLN A 123 89.59 -1.51 -52.66
C GLN A 123 89.68 -0.63 -51.43
N GLU A 124 90.81 0.01 -51.24
CA GLU A 124 91.00 1.06 -50.24
C GLU A 124 89.77 1.98 -50.29
N ASP A 125 89.17 2.30 -49.15
CA ASP A 125 87.95 3.09 -49.06
C ASP A 125 88.29 4.53 -49.46
N GLU A 126 88.43 4.75 -50.77
CA GLU A 126 88.93 5.97 -51.37
C GLU A 126 88.04 7.14 -50.97
N LEU A 127 88.69 8.24 -50.59
CA LEU A 127 88.02 9.51 -50.36
C LEU A 127 87.35 9.95 -51.66
N CYS A 128 86.02 10.00 -51.63
CA CYS A 128 85.18 10.35 -52.76
C CYS A 128 84.48 11.67 -52.49
N VAL A 129 84.16 12.34 -53.59
CA VAL A 129 83.45 13.60 -53.57
C VAL A 129 81.95 13.32 -53.50
N TRP A 130 81.27 13.86 -52.47
CA TRP A 130 79.83 13.72 -52.25
C TRP A 130 79.15 15.08 -52.05
N PRO A 131 78.03 15.41 -52.70
CA PRO A 131 77.27 14.61 -53.67
C PRO A 131 78.09 14.20 -54.91
N TRP A 132 77.72 13.10 -55.57
CA TRP A 132 78.54 12.42 -56.57
C TRP A 132 78.80 13.28 -57.81
N LYS A 133 80.06 13.55 -58.16
CA LYS A 133 80.45 14.37 -59.32
C LYS A 133 81.38 13.63 -60.31
N GLY A 134 81.15 13.83 -61.61
CA GLY A 134 82.03 13.42 -62.71
C GLY A 134 82.57 14.65 -63.43
N ILE A 135 83.81 14.59 -63.91
CA ILE A 135 84.50 15.69 -64.59
C ILE A 135 84.68 15.27 -66.05
N VAL A 136 84.33 16.15 -66.98
CA VAL A 136 84.65 16.03 -68.40
C VAL A 136 85.50 17.23 -68.83
N THR A 137 86.60 17.01 -69.53
CA THR A 137 87.52 18.07 -69.98
C THR A 137 87.85 17.94 -71.48
N ASN A 138 88.65 18.89 -71.98
CA ASN A 138 88.94 19.09 -73.41
C ASN A 138 87.67 19.35 -74.24
N VAL A 139 86.75 20.09 -73.63
CA VAL A 139 85.47 20.41 -74.23
C VAL A 139 85.65 21.67 -75.08
N TYR A 140 85.12 21.67 -76.31
CA TYR A 140 85.19 22.81 -77.22
C TYR A 140 83.80 23.41 -77.40
N ASN A 141 83.73 24.75 -77.40
CA ASN A 141 82.49 25.44 -77.66
C ASN A 141 82.18 25.43 -79.17
N LYS A 142 81.30 24.50 -79.58
CA LYS A 142 80.78 24.43 -80.97
C LYS A 142 79.60 25.39 -81.22
N LEU A 143 79.06 26.05 -80.20
CA LEU A 143 77.84 26.88 -80.26
C LEU A 143 78.12 28.34 -80.66
N ARG A 144 79.11 28.59 -81.52
CA ARG A 144 79.42 29.96 -81.95
C ARG A 144 78.33 30.62 -82.82
N HIS A 145 77.23 29.91 -83.14
CA HIS A 145 76.21 30.42 -84.07
C HIS A 145 74.74 30.31 -83.65
N GLU A 146 74.39 29.90 -82.42
CA GLU A 146 72.99 29.95 -81.95
C GLU A 146 72.93 30.61 -80.57
N LYS A 147 72.25 31.76 -80.49
CA LYS A 147 72.18 32.61 -79.28
C LYS A 147 71.16 32.14 -78.23
N ASP A 148 70.41 31.05 -78.48
CA ASP A 148 69.26 30.64 -77.65
C ASP A 148 69.30 29.17 -77.16
N VAL A 149 70.47 28.52 -77.13
CA VAL A 149 70.60 27.17 -76.56
C VAL A 149 70.99 27.26 -75.09
N ASP A 150 70.13 26.77 -74.18
CA ASP A 150 70.51 26.52 -72.78
C ASP A 150 71.71 25.56 -72.76
N GLU A 151 72.89 26.11 -72.48
CA GLU A 151 74.14 25.38 -72.49
C GLU A 151 74.08 24.18 -71.53
N SER A 152 73.44 24.33 -70.36
CA SER A 152 73.29 23.26 -69.37
C SER A 152 72.39 22.15 -69.89
N ALA A 153 71.25 22.48 -70.50
CA ALA A 153 70.34 21.50 -71.09
C ALA A 153 71.01 20.71 -72.23
N TYR A 154 71.85 21.36 -73.05
CA TYR A 154 72.64 20.70 -74.07
C TYR A 154 73.57 19.63 -73.47
N TRP A 155 74.32 19.97 -72.42
CA TRP A 155 75.27 19.04 -71.80
C TRP A 155 74.59 17.91 -71.04
N LEU A 156 73.46 18.17 -70.36
CA LEU A 156 72.62 17.13 -69.78
C LEU A 156 72.09 16.17 -70.85
N ARG A 157 71.60 16.68 -71.99
CA ARG A 157 71.12 15.85 -73.10
C ARG A 157 72.26 15.03 -73.72
N LYS A 158 73.43 15.65 -73.91
CA LYS A 158 74.62 15.01 -74.50
C LYS A 158 75.16 13.88 -73.63
N PHE A 159 75.12 14.04 -72.32
CA PHE A 159 75.56 13.03 -71.36
C PHE A 159 74.40 12.25 -70.73
N SER A 160 73.20 12.31 -71.32
CA SER A 160 71.98 11.71 -70.76
C SER A 160 72.06 10.19 -70.58
N GLN A 161 72.88 9.50 -71.38
CA GLN A 161 73.15 8.06 -71.23
C GLN A 161 73.72 7.68 -69.85
N TYR A 162 74.37 8.64 -69.18
CA TYR A 162 74.94 8.47 -67.85
C TYR A 162 73.99 8.94 -66.74
N LYS A 163 72.81 9.47 -67.08
CA LYS A 163 71.80 9.99 -66.15
C LYS A 163 72.33 11.02 -65.13
N PRO A 164 73.08 12.07 -65.57
CA PRO A 164 73.40 13.18 -64.68
C PRO A 164 72.12 13.93 -64.27
N VAL A 165 72.05 14.36 -63.01
CA VAL A 165 70.96 15.17 -62.45
C VAL A 165 71.27 16.67 -62.49
N ASP A 166 72.55 17.04 -62.51
CA ASP A 166 73.00 18.43 -62.66
C ASP A 166 74.24 18.54 -63.55
N VAL A 167 74.49 19.75 -64.05
CA VAL A 167 75.70 20.06 -64.81
C VAL A 167 76.23 21.45 -64.45
N HIS A 168 77.55 21.60 -64.38
CA HIS A 168 78.24 22.85 -64.15
C HIS A 168 79.33 23.07 -65.20
N LEU A 169 79.34 24.26 -65.80
CA LEU A 169 80.16 24.60 -66.96
C LEU A 169 81.30 25.54 -66.57
N MET A 170 82.53 25.18 -66.93
CA MET A 170 83.71 26.01 -66.73
C MET A 170 84.39 26.29 -68.07
N TRP A 171 84.27 27.53 -68.55
CA TRP A 171 84.91 27.97 -69.79
C TRP A 171 86.16 28.82 -69.54
N ASP A 172 87.24 28.48 -70.24
CA ASP A 172 88.41 29.33 -70.40
C ASP A 172 88.31 30.08 -71.74
N LYS A 173 88.05 31.39 -71.66
CA LYS A 173 87.87 32.26 -72.84
C LYS A 173 89.16 32.41 -73.65
N GLU A 174 90.32 32.33 -73.00
CA GLU A 174 91.63 32.52 -73.64
C GLU A 174 92.06 31.24 -74.36
N ARG A 175 91.86 30.09 -73.72
CA ARG A 175 92.29 28.78 -74.27
C ARG A 175 91.26 28.14 -75.21
N ARG A 176 90.07 28.73 -75.36
CA ARG A 176 88.92 28.22 -76.15
C ARG A 176 88.57 26.76 -75.82
N LYS A 177 88.86 26.33 -74.59
CA LYS A 177 88.60 25.00 -74.04
C LYS A 177 87.87 25.14 -72.71
N GLY A 178 87.14 24.10 -72.32
CA GLY A 178 86.38 24.10 -71.09
C GLY A 178 86.28 22.72 -70.47
N SER A 179 85.70 22.71 -69.28
CA SER A 179 85.41 21.52 -68.49
C SER A 179 83.94 21.56 -68.06
N VAL A 180 83.32 20.39 -68.00
CA VAL A 180 81.93 20.17 -67.61
C VAL A 180 81.95 19.26 -66.40
N ILE A 181 81.40 19.70 -65.28
CA ILE A 181 81.18 18.86 -64.10
C ILE A 181 79.74 18.36 -64.15
N LEU A 182 79.56 17.04 -64.12
CA LEU A 182 78.28 16.36 -64.07
C LEU A 182 77.97 15.94 -62.64
N GLY A 183 76.79 16.26 -62.12
CA GLY A 183 76.32 15.73 -60.84
C GLY A 183 75.40 14.54 -61.02
N PHE A 184 75.51 13.56 -60.12
CA PHE A 184 74.76 12.31 -60.16
C PHE A 184 73.86 12.11 -58.93
N GLY A 185 73.68 13.13 -58.09
CA GLY A 185 72.84 13.07 -56.89
C GLY A 185 73.57 12.50 -55.68
N GLU A 186 72.82 12.20 -54.62
CA GLU A 186 73.38 11.83 -53.31
C GLU A 186 73.22 10.34 -52.97
N ASP A 187 72.41 9.60 -53.71
CA ASP A 187 72.02 8.22 -53.42
C ASP A 187 72.93 7.19 -54.11
N MET A 188 72.73 5.91 -53.79
CA MET A 188 73.55 4.84 -54.37
C MET A 188 73.25 4.61 -55.86
N ALA A 189 72.07 5.00 -56.34
CA ALA A 189 71.73 4.95 -57.76
C ALA A 189 72.56 5.98 -58.55
N GLY A 190 72.73 7.18 -57.99
CA GLY A 190 73.67 8.19 -58.46
C GLY A 190 75.10 7.71 -58.51
N PHE A 191 75.59 7.08 -57.44
CA PHE A 191 76.93 6.49 -57.40
C PHE A 191 77.13 5.44 -58.49
N THR A 192 76.15 4.55 -58.68
CA THR A 192 76.20 3.51 -59.72
C THR A 192 76.28 4.10 -61.12
N SER A 193 75.51 5.18 -61.36
CA SER A 193 75.49 5.88 -62.64
C SER A 193 76.82 6.59 -62.93
N LEU A 194 77.44 7.19 -61.89
CA LEU A 194 78.78 7.79 -61.97
C LEU A 194 79.87 6.75 -62.28
N MET A 195 79.81 5.57 -61.65
CA MET A 195 80.77 4.49 -61.91
C MET A 195 80.70 3.99 -63.37
N GLU A 196 79.50 3.88 -63.94
CA GLU A 196 79.33 3.50 -65.35
C GLU A 196 79.86 4.58 -66.30
N PHE A 197 79.67 5.87 -65.95
CA PHE A 197 80.28 7.00 -66.67
C PHE A 197 81.80 6.88 -66.73
N GLU A 198 82.46 6.70 -65.58
CA GLU A 198 83.92 6.58 -65.50
C GLU A 198 84.43 5.38 -66.30
N LYS A 199 83.77 4.23 -66.17
CA LYS A 199 84.11 2.99 -66.87
C LYS A 199 84.05 3.16 -68.39
N ILE A 200 83.03 3.82 -68.92
CA ILE A 200 82.87 4.02 -70.37
C ILE A 200 83.96 4.95 -70.92
N PHE A 201 84.32 6.03 -70.23
CA PHE A 201 85.42 6.90 -70.65
C PHE A 201 86.78 6.19 -70.59
N ALA A 202 87.02 5.41 -69.54
CA ALA A 202 88.24 4.60 -69.41
C ALA A 202 88.36 3.53 -70.50
N ALA A 203 87.27 2.80 -70.81
CA ALA A 203 87.24 1.78 -71.86
C ALA A 203 87.58 2.35 -73.25
N ASN A 204 87.19 3.60 -73.50
CA ASN A 204 87.48 4.31 -74.75
C ASN A 204 88.87 4.99 -74.77
N ARG A 205 89.72 4.74 -73.77
CA ARG A 205 91.05 5.37 -73.60
C ARG A 205 90.98 6.90 -73.50
N HIS A 206 89.90 7.39 -72.90
CA HIS A 206 89.66 8.81 -72.64
C HIS A 206 89.42 9.06 -71.14
N GLY A 207 90.02 8.25 -70.27
CA GLY A 207 89.94 8.43 -68.80
C GLY A 207 90.92 9.48 -68.27
N LYS A 208 90.94 9.68 -66.94
CA LYS A 208 91.86 10.61 -66.25
C LYS A 208 93.33 10.33 -66.58
N HIS A 209 93.73 9.06 -66.54
CA HIS A 209 95.10 8.66 -66.81
C HIS A 209 95.52 8.95 -68.27
N ASP A 210 94.60 8.79 -69.23
CA ASP A 210 94.86 9.14 -70.63
C ASP A 210 94.94 10.66 -70.82
N TRP A 211 94.12 11.41 -70.10
CA TRP A 211 94.18 12.87 -70.06
C TRP A 211 95.54 13.36 -69.53
N ASP A 212 96.02 12.81 -68.42
CA ASP A 212 97.29 13.23 -67.84
C ASP A 212 98.49 12.97 -68.76
N ARG A 213 98.44 11.89 -69.55
CA ARG A 213 99.46 11.58 -70.56
C ARG A 213 99.41 12.51 -71.77
N ARG A 214 98.21 12.88 -72.21
CA ARG A 214 97.99 13.63 -73.47
C ARG A 214 97.70 15.11 -73.27
N LYS A 215 97.64 15.64 -72.05
CA LYS A 215 97.23 17.03 -71.80
C LYS A 215 98.03 18.11 -72.54
N ARG A 216 99.27 17.82 -72.98
CA ARG A 216 100.08 18.73 -73.81
C ARG A 216 99.64 18.77 -75.29
N ASP A 217 99.10 17.66 -75.81
CA ASP A 217 98.49 17.56 -77.13
C ASP A 217 97.28 16.59 -77.08
N PRO A 218 96.12 17.06 -76.58
CA PRO A 218 94.99 16.18 -76.28
C PRO A 218 94.09 15.90 -77.50
N GLY A 219 94.41 16.44 -78.68
CA GLY A 219 93.54 16.37 -79.84
C GLY A 219 92.13 16.92 -79.60
N SER A 220 91.15 16.38 -80.34
CA SER A 220 89.74 16.83 -80.33
C SER A 220 88.80 16.01 -79.45
N GLN A 221 89.31 14.99 -78.74
CA GLN A 221 88.49 14.05 -77.97
C GLN A 221 88.21 14.58 -76.54
N MET A 222 87.03 14.24 -75.99
CA MET A 222 86.67 14.59 -74.61
C MET A 222 87.17 13.52 -73.66
N TYR A 223 87.64 13.94 -72.49
CA TYR A 223 88.15 13.05 -71.45
C TYR A 223 87.26 13.16 -70.22
N GLY A 224 86.96 12.03 -69.57
CA GLY A 224 85.99 11.98 -68.47
C GLY A 224 86.40 11.04 -67.34
N TRP A 225 86.17 11.44 -66.08
CA TRP A 225 86.45 10.62 -64.90
C TRP A 225 85.63 11.04 -63.68
N ARG A 226 85.57 10.17 -62.66
CA ARG A 226 84.94 10.46 -61.37
C ARG A 226 85.79 11.47 -60.59
N ALA A 227 85.15 12.48 -59.99
CA ALA A 227 85.86 13.40 -59.11
C ALA A 227 86.34 12.66 -57.84
N GLN A 228 87.64 12.66 -57.61
CA GLN A 228 88.28 12.03 -56.44
C GLN A 228 89.00 13.08 -55.58
N ALA A 229 89.60 12.64 -54.47
CA ALA A 229 90.36 13.49 -53.56
C ALA A 229 91.40 14.38 -54.26
N ASP A 230 92.09 13.87 -55.28
CA ASP A 230 93.07 14.65 -56.03
C ASP A 230 92.43 15.80 -56.82
N ASP A 231 91.23 15.60 -57.37
CA ASP A 231 90.49 16.65 -58.07
C ASP A 231 89.94 17.68 -57.08
N TYR A 232 89.43 17.22 -55.93
CA TYR A 232 88.95 18.06 -54.83
C TYR A 232 90.08 18.93 -54.25
N ASN A 233 91.28 18.39 -54.12
CA ASN A 233 92.46 19.09 -53.60
C ASN A 233 93.26 19.83 -54.70
N SER A 234 92.85 19.71 -55.97
CA SER A 234 93.56 20.37 -57.06
C SER A 234 93.47 21.90 -56.94
N GLN A 235 94.53 22.57 -57.41
CA GLN A 235 94.53 24.02 -57.56
C GLN A 235 93.84 24.40 -58.88
N GLY A 236 92.98 25.41 -58.82
CA GLY A 236 92.22 25.92 -59.96
C GLY A 236 90.71 25.67 -59.85
N ARG A 237 89.97 26.12 -60.86
CA ARG A 237 88.50 26.24 -60.82
C ARG A 237 87.77 24.93 -60.50
N ILE A 238 88.31 23.79 -60.94
CA ILE A 238 87.71 22.48 -60.68
C ILE A 238 87.75 22.15 -59.19
N GLY A 239 88.93 22.25 -58.55
CA GLY A 239 89.06 21.99 -57.12
C GLY A 239 88.32 23.01 -56.25
N ASP A 240 88.31 24.28 -56.64
CA ASP A 240 87.54 25.33 -55.93
C ASP A 240 86.04 25.01 -55.92
N TYR A 241 85.48 24.64 -57.08
CA TYR A 241 84.08 24.27 -57.20
C TYR A 241 83.73 23.04 -56.34
N LEU A 242 84.57 22.01 -56.38
CA LEU A 242 84.33 20.81 -55.59
C LEU A 242 84.35 21.16 -54.09
N ARG A 243 85.34 21.90 -53.59
CA ARG A 243 85.37 22.32 -52.18
C ARG A 243 84.15 23.13 -51.73
N GLU A 244 83.58 23.96 -52.62
CA GLU A 244 82.41 24.78 -52.29
C GLU A 244 81.11 23.97 -52.28
N LYS A 245 80.96 22.99 -53.18
CA LYS A 245 79.68 22.32 -53.45
C LYS A 245 79.62 20.88 -52.95
N THR A 246 80.71 20.32 -52.48
CA THR A 246 80.80 18.92 -52.07
C THR A 246 81.67 18.74 -50.83
N GLU A 247 81.46 17.62 -50.16
CA GLU A 247 82.26 17.13 -49.04
C GLU A 247 83.10 15.93 -49.49
N LEU A 248 84.31 15.85 -48.95
CA LEU A 248 85.15 14.68 -49.12
C LEU A 248 84.83 13.68 -48.00
N SER A 249 84.32 12.51 -48.36
CA SER A 249 83.97 11.47 -47.40
C SER A 249 84.20 10.09 -47.98
N THR A 250 84.13 9.04 -47.16
CA THR A 250 84.16 7.67 -47.63
C THR A 250 82.75 7.18 -47.96
N SER A 251 82.63 6.35 -48.98
CA SER A 251 81.34 5.75 -49.39
C SER A 251 80.66 5.01 -48.23
N SER A 252 81.45 4.36 -47.37
CA SER A 252 81.02 3.67 -46.15
C SER A 252 80.36 4.61 -45.14
N ASN A 253 80.94 5.79 -44.88
CA ASN A 253 80.43 6.76 -43.90
C ASN A 253 79.11 7.40 -44.38
N ILE A 254 79.02 7.77 -45.67
CA ILE A 254 77.79 8.33 -46.26
C ILE A 254 76.62 7.33 -46.14
N ASN A 255 76.88 6.05 -46.44
CA ASN A 255 75.88 4.99 -46.31
C ASN A 255 75.50 4.75 -44.84
N ALA A 256 76.47 4.77 -43.92
CA ALA A 256 76.21 4.61 -42.49
C ALA A 256 75.32 5.72 -41.93
N LYS A 257 75.58 7.01 -42.26
CA LYS A 257 74.76 8.15 -41.85
C LYS A 257 73.30 8.03 -42.34
N LYS A 258 73.09 7.66 -43.61
CA LYS A 258 71.75 7.46 -44.17
C LYS A 258 71.00 6.30 -43.49
N LYS A 259 71.70 5.20 -43.19
CA LYS A 259 71.13 4.07 -42.44
C LYS A 259 70.73 4.48 -41.03
N LEU A 260 71.60 5.20 -40.30
CA LEU A 260 71.31 5.68 -38.95
C LEU A 260 70.08 6.60 -38.91
N GLY A 261 69.99 7.59 -39.81
CA GLY A 261 68.79 8.46 -39.86
C GLY A 261 67.50 7.71 -40.23
N THR A 262 67.60 6.57 -40.92
CA THR A 262 66.44 5.70 -41.18
C THR A 262 66.06 4.89 -39.95
N ILE A 263 67.04 4.42 -39.18
CA ILE A 263 66.82 3.70 -37.92
C ILE A 263 66.19 4.63 -36.87
N GLU A 264 66.70 5.84 -36.70
CA GLU A 264 66.16 6.84 -35.75
C GLU A 264 64.69 7.17 -36.05
N LYS A 265 64.35 7.41 -37.33
CA LYS A 265 62.96 7.62 -37.74
C LYS A 265 62.07 6.43 -37.43
N ARG A 266 62.58 5.21 -37.58
CA ARG A 266 61.86 3.99 -37.25
C ARG A 266 61.65 3.86 -35.74
N GLU A 267 62.66 4.14 -34.93
CA GLU A 267 62.59 4.10 -33.46
C GLU A 267 61.57 5.11 -32.94
N ASN A 268 61.58 6.34 -33.45
CA ASN A 268 60.58 7.36 -33.10
C ASN A 268 59.15 6.92 -33.45
N LEU A 269 58.96 6.26 -34.60
CA LEU A 269 57.66 5.73 -34.99
C LEU A 269 57.21 4.58 -34.08
N ILE A 270 58.12 3.69 -33.68
CA ILE A 270 57.81 2.60 -32.73
C ILE A 270 57.38 3.19 -31.39
N MET A 271 58.13 4.15 -30.84
CA MET A 271 57.76 4.81 -29.58
C MET A 271 56.37 5.48 -29.67
N ALA A 272 56.07 6.16 -30.78
CA ALA A 272 54.76 6.77 -30.98
C ALA A 272 53.64 5.71 -31.03
N ILE A 273 53.87 4.58 -31.70
CA ILE A 273 52.92 3.45 -31.74
C ILE A 273 52.71 2.91 -30.32
N ASP A 274 53.78 2.68 -29.56
CA ASP A 274 53.71 2.13 -28.20
C ASP A 274 52.91 3.06 -27.28
N MET A 275 53.17 4.38 -27.32
CA MET A 275 52.39 5.37 -26.57
C MET A 275 50.90 5.34 -26.95
N THR A 276 50.58 5.31 -28.25
CA THR A 276 49.17 5.24 -28.67
C THR A 276 48.48 3.94 -28.26
N ASN A 277 49.22 2.83 -28.21
CA ASN A 277 48.71 1.55 -27.73
C ASN A 277 48.44 1.58 -26.22
N GLU A 278 49.30 2.21 -25.43
CA GLU A 278 49.09 2.42 -23.99
C GLU A 278 47.83 3.26 -23.73
N GLU A 279 47.66 4.37 -24.44
CA GLU A 279 46.45 5.20 -24.34
C GLU A 279 45.18 4.41 -24.73
N LEU A 280 45.26 3.59 -25.78
CA LEU A 280 44.14 2.76 -26.20
C LEU A 280 43.76 1.72 -25.14
N LEU A 281 44.76 1.09 -24.49
CA LEU A 281 44.53 0.15 -23.39
C LEU A 281 43.88 0.84 -22.19
N GLU A 282 44.34 2.04 -21.82
CA GLU A 282 43.73 2.80 -20.73
C GLU A 282 42.26 3.13 -21.02
N LYS A 283 41.95 3.56 -22.25
CA LYS A 283 40.56 3.82 -22.67
C LYS A 283 39.72 2.55 -22.67
N GLN A 284 40.29 1.41 -23.05
CA GLN A 284 39.61 0.12 -22.98
C GLN A 284 39.28 -0.25 -21.53
N CYS A 285 40.22 -0.11 -20.60
CA CYS A 285 39.98 -0.33 -19.17
C CYS A 285 38.86 0.58 -18.63
N GLN A 286 38.86 1.87 -18.99
CA GLN A 286 37.80 2.81 -18.58
C GLN A 286 36.42 2.43 -19.15
N LEU A 287 36.34 1.89 -20.37
CA LEU A 287 35.10 1.39 -20.95
C LEU A 287 34.60 0.15 -20.21
N ASP A 288 35.50 -0.77 -19.86
CA ASP A 288 35.16 -2.00 -19.14
C ASP A 288 34.67 -1.72 -17.72
N GLU A 289 35.32 -0.79 -17.01
CA GLU A 289 34.88 -0.30 -15.69
C GLU A 289 33.48 0.31 -15.75
N LYS A 290 33.24 1.24 -16.68
CA LYS A 290 31.91 1.84 -16.88
C LYS A 290 30.86 0.80 -17.26
N GLY A 291 31.24 -0.17 -18.09
CA GLY A 291 30.38 -1.30 -18.46
C GLY A 291 29.99 -2.15 -17.26
N PHE A 292 30.90 -2.38 -16.31
CA PHE A 292 30.61 -3.08 -15.07
C PHE A 292 29.68 -2.27 -14.15
N SER A 293 29.96 -0.99 -13.92
CA SER A 293 29.07 -0.12 -13.13
C SER A 293 27.66 -0.04 -13.71
N LEU A 294 27.54 0.05 -15.05
CA LEU A 294 26.25 0.08 -15.73
C LEU A 294 25.47 -1.24 -15.51
N ARG A 295 26.13 -2.40 -15.57
CA ARG A 295 25.50 -3.69 -15.28
C ARG A 295 25.00 -3.77 -13.83
N GLN A 296 25.78 -3.32 -12.86
CA GLN A 296 25.35 -3.29 -11.45
C GLN A 296 24.10 -2.43 -11.24
N ILE A 297 24.07 -1.24 -11.82
CA ILE A 297 22.90 -0.35 -11.73
C ILE A 297 21.67 -0.99 -12.40
N HIS A 298 21.84 -1.66 -13.55
CA HIS A 298 20.74 -2.37 -14.18
C HIS A 298 20.23 -3.52 -13.31
N GLU A 299 21.11 -4.33 -12.72
CA GLU A 299 20.71 -5.41 -11.82
C GLU A 299 19.99 -4.88 -10.58
N GLU A 300 20.46 -3.77 -9.99
CA GLU A 300 19.81 -3.13 -8.85
C GLU A 300 18.43 -2.57 -9.24
N ASN A 301 18.33 -1.92 -10.39
CA ASN A 301 17.06 -1.42 -10.91
C ASN A 301 16.05 -2.57 -11.15
N ASP A 302 16.51 -3.68 -11.74
CA ASP A 302 15.69 -4.88 -11.94
C ASP A 302 15.23 -5.49 -10.61
N ARG A 303 16.10 -5.52 -9.59
CA ARG A 303 15.74 -5.97 -8.23
C ARG A 303 14.69 -5.06 -7.61
N LEU A 304 14.86 -3.74 -7.71
CA LEU A 304 13.90 -2.76 -7.20
C LEU A 304 12.55 -2.85 -7.92
N HIS A 305 12.56 -2.97 -9.25
CA HIS A 305 11.34 -3.18 -10.02
C HIS A 305 10.60 -4.47 -9.62
N LYS A 306 11.32 -5.58 -9.42
CA LYS A 306 10.72 -6.83 -8.94
C LYS A 306 10.15 -6.69 -7.53
N ALA A 307 10.85 -6.02 -6.62
CA ALA A 307 10.38 -5.78 -5.26
C ALA A 307 9.11 -4.91 -5.25
N HIS A 308 9.13 -3.80 -5.99
CA HIS A 308 7.97 -2.92 -6.13
C HIS A 308 6.76 -3.62 -6.71
N ASN A 309 6.93 -4.41 -7.79
CA ASN A 309 5.83 -5.17 -8.38
C ASN A 309 5.22 -6.17 -7.38
N LYS A 310 6.08 -6.86 -6.61
CA LYS A 310 5.61 -7.78 -5.56
C LYS A 310 4.85 -7.05 -4.45
N GLU A 311 5.34 -5.90 -3.99
CA GLU A 311 4.62 -5.06 -3.03
C GLU A 311 3.26 -4.61 -3.57
N MET A 312 3.21 -4.16 -4.83
CA MET A 312 1.96 -3.78 -5.49
C MET A 312 0.95 -4.93 -5.55
N GLU A 313 1.40 -6.15 -5.87
CA GLU A 313 0.54 -7.34 -5.83
C GLU A 313 0.02 -7.64 -4.42
N THR A 314 0.87 -7.53 -3.39
CA THR A 314 0.45 -7.75 -2.00
C THR A 314 -0.56 -6.70 -1.53
N LEU A 315 -0.36 -5.43 -1.89
CA LEU A 315 -1.28 -4.35 -1.56
C LEU A 315 -2.63 -4.54 -2.26
N GLN A 316 -2.62 -4.95 -3.53
CA GLN A 316 -3.85 -5.28 -4.25
C GLN A 316 -4.59 -6.44 -3.60
N GLN A 317 -3.88 -7.48 -3.13
CA GLN A 317 -4.51 -8.60 -2.43
C GLN A 317 -5.12 -8.16 -1.10
N ILE A 318 -4.39 -7.39 -0.28
CA ILE A 318 -4.89 -6.86 0.99
C ILE A 318 -6.13 -5.97 0.76
N ALA A 319 -6.12 -5.13 -0.28
CA ALA A 319 -7.26 -4.28 -0.62
C ALA A 319 -8.49 -5.11 -1.03
N ARG A 320 -8.30 -6.16 -1.86
CA ARG A 320 -9.38 -7.09 -2.23
C ARG A 320 -9.95 -7.79 -0.99
N ASP A 321 -9.10 -8.34 -0.13
CA ASP A 321 -9.52 -9.04 1.09
C ASP A 321 -10.26 -8.10 2.06
N HIS A 322 -9.83 -6.84 2.15
CA HIS A 322 -10.54 -5.83 2.93
C HIS A 322 -11.93 -5.55 2.38
N VAL A 323 -12.08 -5.37 1.06
CA VAL A 323 -13.38 -5.17 0.41
C VAL A 323 -14.30 -6.37 0.64
N TYR A 324 -13.80 -7.60 0.51
CA TYR A 324 -14.59 -8.81 0.78
C TYR A 324 -15.09 -8.86 2.23
N ARG A 325 -14.24 -8.59 3.23
CA ARG A 325 -14.64 -8.55 4.64
C ARG A 325 -15.70 -7.50 4.93
N VAL A 326 -15.52 -6.28 4.40
CA VAL A 326 -16.51 -5.20 4.56
C VAL A 326 -17.85 -5.60 3.93
N MET A 327 -17.82 -6.26 2.77
CA MET A 327 -19.05 -6.72 2.11
C MET A 327 -19.75 -7.84 2.89
N GLU A 328 -18.99 -8.78 3.46
CA GLU A 328 -19.52 -9.82 4.33
C GLU A 328 -20.16 -9.25 5.60
N ASP A 329 -19.48 -8.30 6.25
CA ASP A 329 -20.01 -7.57 7.40
C ASP A 329 -21.27 -6.77 7.05
N ALA A 330 -21.29 -6.10 5.89
CA ALA A 330 -22.46 -5.38 5.40
C ALA A 330 -23.66 -6.32 5.19
N ASN A 331 -23.43 -7.50 4.60
CA ASN A 331 -24.47 -8.50 4.41
C ASN A 331 -25.00 -9.06 5.74
N ARG A 332 -24.11 -9.32 6.71
CA ARG A 332 -24.49 -9.75 8.06
C ARG A 332 -25.35 -8.70 8.76
N MET A 333 -24.90 -7.44 8.76
CA MET A 333 -25.65 -6.32 9.34
C MET A 333 -27.02 -6.13 8.65
N LYS A 334 -27.07 -6.27 7.33
CA LYS A 334 -28.32 -6.22 6.58
C LYS A 334 -29.28 -7.32 7.03
N ALA A 335 -28.83 -8.57 7.13
CA ALA A 335 -29.65 -9.67 7.62
C ALA A 335 -30.17 -9.44 9.05
N GLU A 336 -29.35 -8.87 9.93
CA GLU A 336 -29.79 -8.49 11.28
C GLU A 336 -30.86 -7.38 11.28
N VAL A 337 -30.71 -6.38 10.41
CA VAL A 337 -31.69 -5.31 10.24
C VAL A 337 -33.01 -5.86 9.70
N ASP A 338 -32.96 -6.72 8.68
CA ASP A 338 -34.14 -7.36 8.11
C ASP A 338 -34.86 -8.23 9.16
N HIS A 339 -34.13 -9.02 9.95
CA HIS A 339 -34.70 -9.81 11.06
C HIS A 339 -35.36 -8.92 12.13
N LYS A 340 -34.71 -7.81 12.51
CA LYS A 340 -35.30 -6.85 13.46
C LYS A 340 -36.55 -6.19 12.88
N ARG A 341 -36.57 -5.89 11.59
CA ARG A 341 -37.73 -5.33 10.89
C ARG A 341 -38.89 -6.31 10.86
N GLU A 342 -38.65 -7.57 10.52
CA GLU A 342 -39.67 -8.63 10.55
C GLU A 342 -40.29 -8.81 11.94
N LYS A 343 -39.46 -8.80 13.00
CA LYS A 343 -39.95 -8.84 14.38
C LYS A 343 -40.81 -7.63 14.73
N LEU A 344 -40.39 -6.44 14.32
CA LEU A 344 -41.15 -5.20 14.56
C LEU A 344 -42.49 -5.23 13.83
N ASP A 345 -42.51 -5.71 12.58
CA ASP A 345 -43.72 -5.83 11.77
C ASP A 345 -44.67 -6.90 12.35
N ALA A 346 -44.15 -8.02 12.84
CA ALA A 346 -44.93 -9.03 13.54
C ALA A 346 -45.52 -8.50 14.86
N TRP A 347 -44.73 -7.74 15.64
CA TRP A 347 -45.21 -7.11 16.87
C TRP A 347 -46.29 -6.06 16.58
N SER A 348 -46.08 -5.23 15.55
CA SER A 348 -47.04 -4.22 15.10
C SER A 348 -48.37 -4.86 14.67
N ARG A 349 -48.33 -5.97 13.91
CA ARG A 349 -49.52 -6.75 13.54
C ARG A 349 -50.27 -7.26 14.77
N LYS A 350 -49.60 -7.95 15.68
CA LYS A 350 -50.22 -8.46 16.93
C LYS A 350 -50.83 -7.33 17.77
N LYS A 351 -50.16 -6.19 17.86
CA LYS A 351 -50.66 -5.02 18.58
C LYS A 351 -51.92 -4.47 17.91
N ASN A 352 -51.94 -4.36 16.58
CA ASN A 352 -53.12 -3.91 15.85
C ASN A 352 -54.30 -4.88 15.99
N GLU A 353 -54.07 -6.18 15.90
CA GLU A 353 -55.10 -7.21 16.15
C GLU A 353 -55.68 -7.09 17.56
N SER A 354 -54.81 -6.92 18.58
CA SER A 354 -55.26 -6.73 19.96
C SER A 354 -56.04 -5.43 20.15
N LEU A 355 -55.62 -4.33 19.51
CA LEU A 355 -56.35 -3.06 19.53
C LEU A 355 -57.71 -3.18 18.84
N GLN A 356 -57.78 -3.89 17.72
CA GLN A 356 -59.03 -4.13 17.00
C GLN A 356 -59.98 -4.97 17.86
N LEU A 357 -59.51 -6.07 18.44
CA LEU A 357 -60.30 -6.91 19.34
C LEU A 357 -60.79 -6.13 20.58
N ALA A 358 -59.93 -5.28 21.17
CA ALA A 358 -60.32 -4.43 22.29
C ALA A 358 -61.40 -3.42 21.89
N SER A 359 -61.29 -2.83 20.69
CA SER A 359 -62.32 -1.92 20.15
C SER A 359 -63.64 -2.65 19.89
N GLU A 360 -63.60 -3.84 19.31
CA GLU A 360 -64.78 -4.67 19.07
C GLU A 360 -65.48 -5.06 20.38
N ASN A 361 -64.71 -5.51 21.38
CA ASN A 361 -65.22 -5.82 22.71
C ASN A 361 -65.81 -4.57 23.40
N GLN A 362 -65.15 -3.41 23.29
CA GLN A 362 -65.67 -2.15 23.83
C GLN A 362 -67.00 -1.75 23.18
N ILE A 363 -67.12 -1.92 21.85
CA ILE A 363 -68.37 -1.65 21.12
C ILE A 363 -69.46 -2.63 21.60
N SER A 364 -69.15 -3.92 21.76
CA SER A 364 -70.11 -4.92 22.26
C SER A 364 -70.59 -4.58 23.68
N ALA A 365 -69.68 -4.33 24.61
CA ALA A 365 -70.02 -3.93 25.97
C ALA A 365 -70.84 -2.63 26.01
N SER A 366 -70.52 -1.66 25.15
CA SER A 366 -71.31 -0.41 25.04
C SER A 366 -72.72 -0.67 24.53
N LYS A 367 -72.92 -1.61 23.60
CA LYS A 367 -74.24 -2.03 23.13
C LYS A 367 -75.04 -2.71 24.24
N GLU A 368 -74.42 -3.61 25.01
CA GLU A 368 -75.07 -4.28 26.14
C GLU A 368 -75.51 -3.27 27.22
N VAL A 369 -74.63 -2.33 27.58
CA VAL A 369 -74.96 -1.25 28.51
C VAL A 369 -76.12 -0.38 27.98
N ALA A 370 -76.15 -0.09 26.67
CA ALA A 370 -77.25 0.66 26.07
C ALA A 370 -78.59 -0.09 26.14
N ILE A 371 -78.60 -1.41 25.93
CA ILE A 371 -79.80 -2.26 26.08
C ILE A 371 -80.29 -2.24 27.53
N LEU A 372 -79.38 -2.43 28.50
CA LEU A 372 -79.72 -2.38 29.92
C LEU A 372 -80.26 -1.01 30.36
N LEU A 373 -79.67 0.09 29.87
CA LEU A 373 -80.18 1.44 30.11
C LEU A 373 -81.59 1.64 29.55
N GLN A 374 -81.85 1.17 28.32
CA GLN A 374 -83.19 1.25 27.73
C GLN A 374 -84.21 0.42 28.52
N GLN A 375 -83.80 -0.76 29.01
CA GLN A 375 -84.64 -1.62 29.85
C GLN A 375 -84.95 -0.94 31.19
N GLN A 376 -83.94 -0.41 31.88
CA GLN A 376 -84.13 0.33 33.14
C GLN A 376 -85.05 1.55 32.95
N GLN A 377 -84.92 2.27 31.83
CA GLN A 377 -85.81 3.39 31.51
C GLN A 377 -87.26 2.94 31.23
N ARG A 378 -87.46 1.73 30.71
CA ARG A 378 -88.80 1.15 30.50
C ARG A 378 -89.42 0.76 31.84
N GLU A 379 -88.69 -0.01 32.65
CA GLU A 379 -89.13 -0.42 33.99
C GLU A 379 -89.43 0.80 34.87
N LYS A 380 -88.60 1.85 34.82
CA LYS A 380 -88.85 3.11 35.54
C LYS A 380 -90.15 3.78 35.07
N ARG A 381 -90.46 3.75 33.77
CA ARG A 381 -91.72 4.29 33.23
C ARG A 381 -92.91 3.46 33.68
N GLU A 382 -92.82 2.14 33.59
CA GLU A 382 -93.88 1.23 34.06
C GLU A 382 -94.13 1.37 35.57
N ALA A 383 -93.06 1.50 36.37
CA ALA A 383 -93.17 1.76 37.80
C ALA A 383 -93.80 3.13 38.10
N LEU A 384 -93.46 4.16 37.32
CA LEU A 384 -94.08 5.48 37.45
C LEU A 384 -95.56 5.45 37.07
N ASP A 385 -95.94 4.75 36.00
CA ASP A 385 -97.33 4.58 35.60
C ASP A 385 -98.14 3.83 36.66
N LYS A 386 -97.59 2.73 37.22
CA LYS A 386 -98.19 2.03 38.36
C LYS A 386 -98.34 2.94 39.59
N PHE A 387 -97.34 3.78 39.88
CA PHE A 387 -97.41 4.73 40.99
C PHE A 387 -98.54 5.76 40.77
N ILE A 388 -98.68 6.30 39.56
CA ILE A 388 -99.77 7.23 39.21
C ILE A 388 -101.13 6.53 39.36
N GLN A 389 -101.24 5.27 38.93
CA GLN A 389 -102.46 4.49 39.07
C GLN A 389 -102.82 4.25 40.55
N LEU A 390 -101.88 3.75 41.35
CA LEU A 390 -102.07 3.54 42.79
C LEU A 390 -102.42 4.84 43.51
N ARG A 391 -101.84 5.98 43.09
CA ARG A 391 -102.17 7.28 43.63
C ARG A 391 -103.63 7.66 43.36
N ARG A 392 -104.14 7.40 42.14
CA ARG A 392 -105.57 7.61 41.80
C ARG A 392 -106.48 6.71 42.63
N GLU A 393 -106.14 5.43 42.75
CA GLU A 393 -106.91 4.47 43.56
C GLU A 393 -106.94 4.88 45.04
N MET A 394 -105.82 5.39 45.59
CA MET A 394 -105.80 5.99 46.92
C MET A 394 -106.70 7.23 47.01
N ASP A 395 -106.63 8.15 46.04
CA ASP A 395 -107.42 9.38 46.06
C ASP A 395 -108.94 9.05 45.97
N GLU A 396 -109.32 8.03 45.20
CA GLU A 396 -110.68 7.47 45.15
C GLU A 396 -111.07 6.82 46.46
N LYS A 397 -110.19 6.00 47.06
CA LYS A 397 -110.44 5.40 48.38
C LYS A 397 -110.61 6.45 49.46
N HIS A 398 -109.76 7.49 49.49
CA HIS A 398 -109.91 8.62 50.41
C HIS A 398 -111.22 9.39 50.17
N LYS A 399 -111.67 9.50 48.91
CA LYS A 399 -112.98 10.09 48.60
C LYS A 399 -114.12 9.24 49.15
N LEU A 400 -114.13 7.94 48.86
CA LEU A 400 -115.13 7.00 49.38
C LEU A 400 -115.13 6.95 50.92
N GLN A 401 -113.95 7.06 51.55
CA GLN A 401 -113.84 7.11 53.00
C GLN A 401 -114.50 8.38 53.56
N ARG A 402 -114.30 9.55 52.93
CA ARG A 402 -115.02 10.78 53.30
C ARG A 402 -116.53 10.65 53.11
N ASP A 403 -116.98 10.08 51.98
CA ASP A 403 -118.40 9.87 51.71
C ASP A 403 -119.02 8.88 52.73
N LEU A 404 -118.29 7.83 53.13
CA LEU A 404 -118.69 6.90 54.19
C LEU A 404 -118.74 7.56 55.57
N GLU A 405 -117.75 8.39 55.92
CA GLU A 405 -117.76 9.17 57.17
C GLU A 405 -118.97 10.12 57.19
N GLU A 406 -119.27 10.79 56.08
CA GLU A 406 -120.45 11.64 55.93
C GLU A 406 -121.75 10.84 56.10
N LEU A 407 -121.90 9.72 55.38
CA LEU A 407 -123.07 8.84 55.49
C LEU A 407 -123.22 8.24 56.89
N THR A 408 -122.12 7.87 57.53
CA THR A 408 -122.11 7.37 58.91
C THR A 408 -122.51 8.48 59.88
N GLY A 409 -122.05 9.71 59.67
CA GLY A 409 -122.51 10.90 60.39
C GLY A 409 -124.01 11.16 60.18
N GLN A 410 -124.52 11.01 58.95
CA GLN A 410 -125.95 11.10 58.64
C GLN A 410 -126.77 9.99 59.31
N ILE A 411 -126.27 8.75 59.31
CA ILE A 411 -126.89 7.61 60.01
C ILE A 411 -126.93 7.86 61.52
N LYS A 412 -125.82 8.29 62.12
CA LYS A 412 -125.75 8.68 63.55
C LYS A 412 -126.74 9.82 63.86
N MET A 413 -126.86 10.83 63.00
CA MET A 413 -127.90 11.88 63.14
C MET A 413 -129.32 11.32 63.05
N ARG A 414 -129.56 10.32 62.18
CA ARG A 414 -130.86 9.63 62.04
C ARG A 414 -131.14 8.66 63.20
N GLU A 415 -130.12 8.09 63.82
CA GLU A 415 -130.15 7.23 65.02
C GLU A 415 -130.40 8.02 66.31
N VAL A 416 -129.97 9.28 66.41
CA VAL A 416 -130.38 10.14 67.53
C VAL A 416 -131.92 10.33 67.56
N VAL A 417 -132.60 10.07 66.43
CA VAL A 417 -134.07 10.07 66.34
C VAL A 417 -134.70 8.67 66.60
N ARG A 418 -133.90 7.59 66.68
CA ARG A 418 -134.40 6.20 66.87
C ARG A 418 -133.39 5.35 67.65
N GLY A 419 -133.71 5.01 68.90
CA GLY A 419 -132.83 4.31 69.86
C GLY A 419 -132.22 2.96 69.40
N PRO A 420 -131.23 2.44 70.16
CA PRO A 420 -130.11 1.65 69.64
C PRO A 420 -130.44 0.18 69.32
N ASN A 421 -129.75 -0.38 68.32
CA ASN A 421 -129.78 -1.80 67.96
C ASN A 421 -128.41 -2.48 68.20
N GLU A 422 -128.41 -3.54 69.00
CA GLU A 422 -127.20 -4.12 69.61
C GLU A 422 -126.26 -4.84 68.62
N LYS A 423 -126.76 -5.18 67.43
CA LYS A 423 -125.98 -5.82 66.35
C LYS A 423 -125.03 -4.86 65.63
N GLU A 424 -125.36 -3.57 65.55
CA GLU A 424 -124.56 -2.58 64.83
C GLU A 424 -123.31 -2.17 65.63
N MET A 425 -123.40 -2.18 66.96
CA MET A 425 -122.28 -1.88 67.86
C MET A 425 -121.18 -2.96 67.84
N GLN A 426 -121.54 -4.23 67.61
CA GLN A 426 -120.57 -5.32 67.43
C GLN A 426 -119.81 -5.21 66.10
N ALA A 427 -120.49 -4.79 65.02
CA ALA A 427 -119.85 -4.59 63.72
C ALA A 427 -118.86 -3.42 63.74
N MET A 428 -119.16 -2.36 64.50
CA MET A 428 -118.30 -1.18 64.61
C MET A 428 -116.99 -1.47 65.36
N LYS A 429 -117.04 -2.25 66.45
CA LYS A 429 -115.85 -2.68 67.20
C LYS A 429 -114.95 -3.63 66.40
N ALA A 430 -115.53 -4.52 65.60
CA ALA A 430 -114.75 -5.40 64.73
C ALA A 430 -113.94 -4.60 63.70
N MET A 431 -114.50 -3.50 63.19
CA MET A 431 -113.84 -2.64 62.22
C MET A 431 -112.75 -1.76 62.85
N GLU A 432 -112.90 -1.35 64.11
CA GLU A 432 -111.86 -0.63 64.87
C GLU A 432 -110.62 -1.51 65.13
N GLU A 433 -110.80 -2.79 65.46
CA GLU A 433 -109.66 -3.72 65.61
C GLU A 433 -108.95 -3.99 64.28
N GLU A 434 -109.67 -4.15 63.17
CA GLU A 434 -109.04 -4.30 61.84
C GLU A 434 -108.24 -3.04 61.44
N LEU A 435 -108.67 -1.86 61.87
CA LEU A 435 -107.94 -0.61 61.62
C LEU A 435 -106.66 -0.51 62.45
N LYS A 436 -106.68 -1.03 63.69
CA LYS A 436 -105.54 -1.05 64.59
C LYS A 436 -104.45 -2.02 64.10
N GLU A 437 -104.81 -3.22 63.64
CA GLU A 437 -103.88 -4.15 62.99
C GLU A 437 -103.18 -3.52 61.77
N ARG A 438 -103.89 -2.70 60.98
CA ARG A 438 -103.31 -2.02 59.83
C ARG A 438 -102.35 -0.89 60.18
N LEU A 439 -102.51 -0.25 61.34
CA LEU A 439 -101.59 0.78 61.83
C LEU A 439 -100.30 0.16 62.39
N GLU A 440 -100.38 -0.98 63.06
CA GLU A 440 -99.19 -1.71 63.54
C GLU A 440 -98.36 -2.27 62.37
N ALA A 441 -99.01 -2.73 61.29
CA ALA A 441 -98.33 -3.12 60.05
C ALA A 441 -97.58 -1.97 59.34
N LEU A 442 -97.89 -0.71 59.66
CA LEU A 442 -97.20 0.48 59.14
C LEU A 442 -95.93 0.83 59.97
N ASP A 443 -95.87 0.44 61.24
CA ASP A 443 -94.73 0.71 62.14
C ASP A 443 -93.57 -0.29 61.91
N ASP A 444 -93.87 -1.49 61.40
CA ASP A 444 -92.90 -2.48 60.89
C ASP A 444 -92.06 -1.98 59.67
N SER A 445 -92.35 -0.77 59.18
CA SER A 445 -91.59 -0.01 58.16
C SER A 445 -90.13 0.33 58.57
N GLY A 446 -89.71 0.07 59.82
CA GLY A 446 -88.31 0.17 60.29
C GLY A 446 -87.26 -0.61 59.45
N SER A 447 -87.72 -1.51 58.59
CA SER A 447 -87.00 -2.10 57.44
C SER A 447 -86.18 -1.09 56.62
N MET A 448 -86.68 0.15 56.43
CA MET A 448 -86.05 1.12 55.54
C MET A 448 -84.66 1.60 56.02
N ASN A 449 -84.44 1.76 57.32
CA ASN A 449 -83.12 2.18 57.85
C ASN A 449 -82.06 1.06 57.73
N GLN A 450 -82.46 -0.19 57.87
CA GLN A 450 -81.57 -1.34 57.63
C GLN A 450 -81.20 -1.45 56.15
N VAL A 451 -82.15 -1.21 55.25
CA VAL A 451 -81.91 -1.14 53.80
C VAL A 451 -80.96 0.01 53.45
N LEU A 452 -81.08 1.18 54.09
CA LEU A 452 -80.17 2.31 53.87
C LEU A 452 -78.73 2.00 54.31
N LEU A 453 -78.52 1.37 55.46
CA LEU A 453 -77.18 0.95 55.91
C LEU A 453 -76.55 -0.11 55.00
N ALA A 454 -77.35 -1.08 54.53
CA ALA A 454 -76.89 -2.07 53.56
C ALA A 454 -76.51 -1.41 52.23
N LYS A 455 -77.29 -0.42 51.78
CA LYS A 455 -77.00 0.36 50.57
C LYS A 455 -75.78 1.26 50.72
N GLU A 456 -75.54 1.87 51.87
CA GLU A 456 -74.33 2.67 52.12
C GLU A 456 -73.07 1.81 52.02
N ARG A 457 -73.07 0.63 52.66
CA ARG A 457 -71.95 -0.32 52.56
C ARG A 457 -71.70 -0.75 51.12
N GLN A 458 -72.78 -1.10 50.40
CA GLN A 458 -72.71 -1.45 48.99
C GLN A 458 -72.10 -0.32 48.15
N ILE A 459 -72.58 0.92 48.32
CA ILE A 459 -72.07 2.09 47.58
C ILE A 459 -70.60 2.37 47.93
N ASN A 460 -70.20 2.22 49.19
CA ASN A 460 -68.81 2.41 49.59
C ASN A 460 -67.89 1.34 48.98
N ASP A 461 -68.33 0.08 48.94
CA ASP A 461 -67.59 -1.01 48.29
C ASP A 461 -67.41 -0.74 46.78
N GLU A 462 -68.48 -0.31 46.11
CA GLU A 462 -68.44 0.11 44.70
C GLU A 462 -67.49 1.30 44.48
N LEU A 463 -67.47 2.27 45.39
CA LEU A 463 -66.59 3.44 45.31
C LEU A 463 -65.12 3.07 45.51
N GLN A 464 -64.81 2.15 46.43
CA GLN A 464 -63.44 1.65 46.61
C GLN A 464 -63.00 0.81 45.42
N ALA A 465 -63.87 -0.04 44.87
CA ALA A 465 -63.60 -0.80 43.65
C ALA A 465 -63.29 0.15 42.48
N ALA A 466 -64.10 1.19 42.28
CA ALA A 466 -63.87 2.22 41.26
C ALA A 466 -62.54 2.96 41.46
N ARG A 467 -62.16 3.26 42.71
CA ARG A 467 -60.86 3.89 43.01
C ARG A 467 -59.68 2.98 42.67
N LYS A 468 -59.77 1.69 43.03
CA LYS A 468 -58.75 0.70 42.72
C LYS A 468 -58.59 0.52 41.21
N GLU A 469 -59.70 0.46 40.49
CA GLU A 469 -59.70 0.35 39.03
C GLU A 469 -59.11 1.61 38.37
N MET A 470 -59.43 2.79 38.88
CA MET A 470 -58.87 4.04 38.37
C MET A 470 -57.35 4.09 38.55
N ILE A 471 -56.82 3.66 39.71
CA ILE A 471 -55.37 3.55 39.96
C ILE A 471 -54.73 2.60 38.95
N ALA A 472 -55.30 1.41 38.75
CA ALA A 472 -54.80 0.44 37.78
C ALA A 472 -54.82 0.99 36.34
N GLY A 473 -55.88 1.71 35.97
CA GLY A 473 -56.02 2.35 34.67
C GLY A 473 -54.97 3.42 34.39
N PHE A 474 -54.68 4.29 35.36
CA PHE A 474 -53.58 5.27 35.25
C PHE A 474 -52.21 4.59 35.17
N ASP A 475 -51.99 3.51 35.93
CA ASP A 475 -50.73 2.77 35.92
C ASP A 475 -50.48 2.05 34.58
N ALA A 476 -51.52 1.45 33.98
CA ALA A 476 -51.43 0.74 32.70
C ALA A 476 -51.31 1.68 31.48
N HIS A 477 -52.01 2.82 31.47
CA HIS A 477 -51.96 3.77 30.35
C HIS A 477 -50.75 4.71 30.40
N VAL A 478 -50.15 4.91 31.58
CA VAL A 478 -48.95 5.72 31.79
C VAL A 478 -47.73 4.79 31.91
N GLY A 479 -47.62 3.83 30.98
CA GLY A 479 -46.50 2.89 30.94
C GLY A 479 -45.16 3.61 30.80
N GLY A 480 -44.41 3.70 31.90
CA GLY A 480 -42.95 3.89 31.96
C GLY A 480 -42.32 5.13 31.29
N ARG A 481 -43.09 6.00 30.62
CA ARG A 481 -42.56 7.17 29.91
C ARG A 481 -43.50 8.37 29.99
N VAL A 482 -43.50 9.05 31.13
CA VAL A 482 -43.85 10.48 31.12
C VAL A 482 -42.81 11.24 31.94
N THR A 483 -41.90 11.88 31.23
CA THR A 483 -40.94 12.89 31.74
C THR A 483 -41.59 14.29 31.83
N ARG A 484 -42.92 14.38 31.95
CA ARG A 484 -43.68 15.62 32.14
C ARG A 484 -44.73 15.46 33.24
N PRO A 485 -44.91 16.44 34.14
CA PRO A 485 -45.93 16.34 35.18
C PRO A 485 -47.32 16.37 34.51
N THR A 486 -48.02 15.24 34.49
CA THR A 486 -49.47 15.26 34.33
C THR A 486 -50.09 15.79 35.62
N ALA A 487 -51.11 16.66 35.51
CA ALA A 487 -51.72 17.28 36.69
C ALA A 487 -52.28 16.26 37.69
N ILE A 488 -52.72 15.09 37.21
CA ILE A 488 -53.18 13.96 38.02
C ILE A 488 -52.48 12.69 37.54
N GLY A 489 -52.06 11.84 38.48
CA GLY A 489 -51.42 10.55 38.21
C GLY A 489 -51.42 9.64 39.44
N VAL A 490 -50.59 8.60 39.39
CA VAL A 490 -50.38 7.69 40.52
C VAL A 490 -49.07 8.05 41.22
N LYS A 491 -49.12 8.24 42.53
CA LYS A 491 -47.94 8.37 43.40
C LYS A 491 -47.81 7.09 44.22
N LYS A 492 -46.59 6.58 44.37
CA LYS A 492 -46.27 5.49 45.30
C LYS A 492 -45.81 6.12 46.61
N MET A 493 -46.70 6.12 47.59
CA MET A 493 -46.44 6.65 48.92
C MET A 493 -45.42 5.76 49.61
N GLY A 494 -44.27 6.33 49.97
CA GLY A 494 -43.18 5.59 50.60
C GLY A 494 -42.11 5.02 49.67
N GLU A 495 -42.13 5.39 48.39
CA GLU A 495 -41.02 5.15 47.46
C GLU A 495 -40.09 6.38 47.44
N ILE A 496 -38.78 6.15 47.58
CA ILE A 496 -37.76 7.19 47.47
C ILE A 496 -37.74 7.72 46.03
N ASP A 497 -37.83 9.04 45.86
CA ASP A 497 -37.65 9.67 44.55
C ASP A 497 -36.20 9.50 44.09
N SER A 498 -35.96 8.46 43.29
CA SER A 498 -34.63 8.10 42.79
C SER A 498 -33.96 9.24 42.00
N LYS A 499 -34.72 10.08 41.31
CA LYS A 499 -34.14 11.20 40.55
C LYS A 499 -33.70 12.31 41.49
N ALA A 500 -34.56 12.69 42.44
CA ALA A 500 -34.21 13.67 43.46
C ALA A 500 -33.01 13.18 44.29
N PHE A 501 -33.00 11.90 44.66
CA PHE A 501 -31.91 11.26 45.40
C PHE A 501 -30.59 11.34 44.61
N GLN A 502 -30.59 10.97 43.34
CA GLN A 502 -29.39 11.03 42.49
C GLN A 502 -28.88 12.46 42.30
N ILE A 503 -29.78 13.45 42.16
CA ILE A 503 -29.40 14.87 42.06
C ILE A 503 -28.75 15.34 43.37
N ALA A 504 -29.37 15.05 44.52
CA ALA A 504 -28.85 15.40 45.84
C ALA A 504 -27.50 14.72 46.12
N TYR A 505 -27.37 13.44 45.78
CA TYR A 505 -26.14 12.68 45.93
C TYR A 505 -25.00 13.28 45.08
N LYS A 506 -25.26 13.58 43.81
CA LYS A 506 -24.27 14.17 42.88
C LYS A 506 -23.80 15.57 43.27
N LYS A 507 -24.61 16.33 44.00
CA LYS A 507 -24.17 17.62 44.57
C LYS A 507 -23.08 17.44 45.62
N LYS A 508 -23.14 16.37 46.43
CA LYS A 508 -22.15 16.05 47.46
C LYS A 508 -20.94 15.31 46.88
N TYR A 509 -21.17 14.43 45.91
CA TYR A 509 -20.14 13.62 45.25
C TYR A 509 -20.14 13.85 43.72
N PRO A 510 -19.42 14.87 43.22
CA PRO A 510 -19.34 15.13 41.79
C PRO A 510 -18.36 14.16 41.10
N GLY A 511 -18.86 13.32 40.18
CA GLY A 511 -18.04 12.38 39.40
C GLY A 511 -18.86 11.49 38.46
N ASN A 512 -18.23 10.86 37.46
CA ASN A 512 -18.92 9.97 36.52
C ASN A 512 -19.37 8.66 37.19
N GLU A 513 -18.57 8.13 38.12
CA GLU A 513 -18.88 6.92 38.93
C GLU A 513 -20.02 7.16 39.94
N ALA A 514 -20.21 8.42 40.35
CA ALA A 514 -21.25 8.81 41.31
C ALA A 514 -22.68 8.53 40.83
N THR A 515 -22.91 8.28 39.53
CA THR A 515 -24.23 7.90 39.03
C THR A 515 -24.61 6.48 39.45
N VAL A 516 -23.66 5.53 39.37
CA VAL A 516 -23.92 4.13 39.75
C VAL A 516 -24.03 4.03 41.27
N GLU A 517 -23.13 4.70 41.99
CA GLU A 517 -23.15 4.76 43.45
C GLU A 517 -24.44 5.39 44.00
N ALA A 518 -24.90 6.51 43.42
CA ALA A 518 -26.16 7.12 43.81
C ALA A 518 -27.36 6.17 43.66
N VAL A 519 -27.38 5.36 42.60
CA VAL A 519 -28.43 4.34 42.40
C VAL A 519 -28.31 3.24 43.45
N MET A 520 -27.10 2.74 43.71
CA MET A 520 -26.87 1.71 44.75
C MET A 520 -27.31 2.19 46.14
N HIS A 521 -26.93 3.42 46.52
CA HIS A 521 -27.34 4.01 47.79
C HIS A 521 -28.85 4.26 47.85
N CYS A 522 -29.49 4.68 46.75
CA CYS A 522 -30.94 4.86 46.70
C CYS A 522 -31.67 3.52 46.94
N THR A 523 -31.22 2.43 46.31
CA THR A 523 -31.80 1.09 46.51
C THR A 523 -31.57 0.59 47.93
N LYS A 524 -30.35 0.71 48.46
CA LYS A 524 -30.01 0.33 49.84
C LYS A 524 -30.93 1.05 50.85
N TRP A 525 -31.13 2.36 50.68
CA TRP A 525 -32.01 3.11 51.57
C TRP A 525 -33.48 2.80 51.38
N GLN A 526 -33.91 2.42 50.17
CA GLN A 526 -35.27 1.95 49.93
C GLN A 526 -35.53 0.63 50.66
N GLU A 527 -34.57 -0.30 50.65
CA GLU A 527 -34.63 -1.56 51.41
C GLU A 527 -34.63 -1.31 52.91
N ASN A 528 -33.78 -0.41 53.40
CA ASN A 528 -33.75 -0.04 54.81
C ASN A 528 -35.11 0.49 55.29
N ILE A 529 -35.73 1.46 54.62
CA ILE A 529 -37.03 2.01 55.07
C ILE A 529 -38.19 1.00 54.96
N GLN A 530 -38.01 -0.07 54.18
CA GLN A 530 -38.95 -1.18 54.04
C GLN A 530 -38.71 -2.31 55.06
N ASP A 531 -37.60 -2.29 55.79
CA ASP A 531 -37.31 -3.25 56.85
C ASP A 531 -38.33 -3.10 57.98
N SER A 532 -39.13 -4.14 58.21
CA SER A 532 -40.12 -4.16 59.29
C SER A 532 -39.49 -4.20 60.67
N GLY A 533 -38.22 -4.59 60.78
CA GLY A 533 -37.43 -4.57 62.01
C GLY A 533 -36.87 -3.21 62.40
N TRP A 534 -36.93 -2.20 61.50
CA TRP A 534 -36.44 -0.85 61.77
C TRP A 534 -37.58 0.17 61.79
N HIS A 535 -37.85 0.72 62.97
CA HIS A 535 -38.94 1.67 63.19
C HIS A 535 -38.45 2.91 63.95
N PRO A 536 -37.85 3.90 63.26
CA PRO A 536 -37.27 5.10 63.89
C PRO A 536 -38.35 6.15 64.21
N PHE A 537 -39.42 5.73 64.90
CA PHE A 537 -40.48 6.60 65.39
C PHE A 537 -40.71 6.36 66.88
N LYS A 538 -40.82 7.45 67.64
CA LYS A 538 -41.22 7.46 69.04
C LYS A 538 -42.67 7.90 69.16
N VAL A 539 -43.43 7.28 70.05
CA VAL A 539 -44.81 7.68 70.33
C VAL A 539 -44.80 8.87 71.27
N VAL A 540 -45.40 9.98 70.85
CA VAL A 540 -45.60 11.19 71.66
C VAL A 540 -47.10 11.41 71.80
N GLU A 541 -47.55 11.79 72.99
CA GLU A 541 -48.96 12.08 73.23
C GLU A 541 -49.27 13.53 72.89
N ASN A 542 -50.13 13.73 71.90
CA ASN A 542 -50.52 15.05 71.41
C ASN A 542 -52.06 15.13 71.44
N ASN A 543 -52.62 16.00 72.29
CA ASN A 543 -54.07 16.15 72.50
C ASN A 543 -54.84 14.83 72.79
N GLY A 544 -54.26 13.93 73.60
CA GLY A 544 -54.89 12.66 73.99
C GLY A 544 -54.93 11.59 72.89
N LYS A 545 -54.16 11.77 71.80
CA LYS A 545 -53.90 10.73 70.79
C LYS A 545 -52.41 10.41 70.72
N PRO A 546 -52.03 9.12 70.70
CA PRO A 546 -50.65 8.72 70.47
C PRO A 546 -50.27 8.99 69.01
N GLU A 547 -49.30 9.88 68.77
CA GLU A 547 -48.75 10.18 67.45
C GLU A 547 -47.31 9.69 67.34
N GLY A 548 -46.98 8.97 66.26
CA GLY A 548 -45.61 8.53 65.98
C GLY A 548 -44.78 9.67 65.39
N VAL A 549 -43.88 10.24 66.17
CA VAL A 549 -42.94 11.29 65.74
C VAL A 549 -41.60 10.64 65.40
N LEU A 550 -40.94 11.10 64.34
CA LEU A 550 -39.63 10.57 63.93
C LEU A 550 -38.60 10.75 65.08
N ASP A 551 -37.82 9.71 65.37
CA ASP A 551 -36.73 9.80 66.33
C ASP A 551 -35.46 10.35 65.67
N GLU A 552 -35.20 11.64 65.85
CA GLU A 552 -34.00 12.30 65.33
C GLU A 552 -32.69 11.75 65.93
N ASN A 553 -32.78 10.97 67.01
CA ASN A 553 -31.61 10.34 67.62
C ASN A 553 -31.24 8.97 67.05
N ASP A 554 -32.06 8.40 66.16
CA ASP A 554 -31.81 7.09 65.54
C ASP A 554 -30.43 7.05 64.85
N GLU A 555 -29.68 5.98 65.14
CA GLU A 555 -28.29 5.82 64.71
C GLU A 555 -28.18 5.78 63.18
N LYS A 556 -29.06 5.02 62.50
CA LYS A 556 -29.06 4.92 61.03
C LYS A 556 -29.44 6.25 60.37
N LEU A 557 -30.38 7.00 60.95
CA LEU A 557 -30.76 8.32 60.45
C LEU A 557 -29.63 9.36 60.62
N LYS A 558 -28.84 9.27 61.70
CA LYS A 558 -27.64 10.09 61.90
C LYS A 558 -26.55 9.76 60.88
N GLU A 559 -26.22 8.48 60.73
CA GLU A 559 -25.27 7.98 59.73
C GLU A 559 -25.65 8.43 58.32
N LEU A 560 -26.94 8.30 57.94
CA LEU A 560 -27.44 8.77 56.65
C LEU A 560 -27.13 10.25 56.39
N LYS A 561 -27.36 11.09 57.40
CA LYS A 561 -27.19 12.55 57.29
C LYS A 561 -25.70 12.92 57.20
N GLU A 562 -24.86 12.24 57.95
CA GLU A 562 -23.40 12.44 57.94
C GLU A 562 -22.78 11.94 56.62
N GLU A 563 -23.08 10.71 56.21
CA GLU A 563 -22.52 10.06 55.02
C GLU A 563 -23.05 10.65 53.71
N LEU A 564 -24.37 10.83 53.57
CA LEU A 564 -25.00 11.19 52.29
C LEU A 564 -25.48 12.65 52.22
N GLY A 565 -25.52 13.35 53.35
CA GLY A 565 -25.86 14.77 53.43
C GLY A 565 -27.34 15.06 53.65
N GLY A 566 -27.65 16.31 54.01
CA GLY A 566 -28.99 16.75 54.42
C GLY A 566 -30.06 16.60 53.35
N GLU A 567 -29.76 16.93 52.08
CA GLU A 567 -30.74 16.80 51.00
C GLU A 567 -31.15 15.35 50.76
N VAL A 568 -30.22 14.39 50.88
CA VAL A 568 -30.53 12.96 50.76
C VAL A 568 -31.33 12.48 51.97
N TYR A 569 -30.96 12.91 53.17
CA TYR A 569 -31.70 12.64 54.40
C TYR A 569 -33.17 13.05 54.30
N ASP A 570 -33.46 14.26 53.84
CA ASP A 570 -34.84 14.76 53.73
C ASP A 570 -35.70 13.92 52.77
N ILE A 571 -35.11 13.45 51.67
CA ILE A 571 -35.79 12.60 50.68
C ILE A 571 -36.15 11.24 51.30
N VAL A 572 -35.19 10.59 51.98
CA VAL A 572 -35.41 9.29 52.63
C VAL A 572 -36.42 9.41 53.76
N VAL A 573 -36.32 10.44 54.59
CA VAL A 573 -37.26 10.69 55.70
C VAL A 573 -38.67 10.99 55.20
N THR A 574 -38.80 11.69 54.07
CA THR A 574 -40.11 11.93 53.45
C THR A 574 -40.77 10.61 53.05
N ALA A 575 -40.04 9.73 52.35
CA ALA A 575 -40.55 8.40 52.00
C ALA A 575 -40.88 7.57 53.26
N LEU A 576 -40.05 7.63 54.29
CA LEU A 576 -40.28 6.91 55.54
C LEU A 576 -41.54 7.38 56.29
N LYS A 577 -41.79 8.69 56.32
CA LYS A 577 -43.04 9.26 56.89
C LYS A 577 -44.26 8.82 56.08
N GLU A 578 -44.17 8.83 54.76
CA GLU A 578 -45.25 8.34 53.89
C GLU A 578 -45.55 6.85 54.10
N LEU A 579 -44.54 5.99 54.29
CA LEU A 579 -44.76 4.59 54.64
C LEU A 579 -45.51 4.46 55.97
N ASN A 580 -45.16 5.29 56.96
CA ASN A 580 -45.81 5.25 58.26
C ASN A 580 -47.27 5.73 58.23
N GLU A 581 -47.60 6.69 57.36
CA GLU A 581 -48.96 7.19 57.20
C GLU A 581 -49.85 6.23 56.40
N TYR A 582 -49.34 5.69 55.29
CA TYR A 582 -50.17 4.93 54.34
C TYR A 582 -50.11 3.41 54.55
N ASN A 583 -49.04 2.89 55.15
CA ASN A 583 -48.86 1.46 55.38
C ASN A 583 -47.94 1.15 56.57
N PRO A 584 -48.30 1.59 57.79
CA PRO A 584 -47.42 1.49 58.97
C PRO A 584 -46.99 0.05 59.28
N SER A 585 -47.88 -0.92 59.05
CA SER A 585 -47.65 -2.34 59.31
C SER A 585 -47.00 -3.09 58.16
N GLY A 586 -47.36 -2.76 56.91
CA GLY A 586 -46.90 -3.50 55.74
C GLY A 586 -45.54 -3.04 55.21
N ARG A 587 -45.13 -1.79 55.47
CA ARG A 587 -43.82 -1.23 55.08
C ARG A 587 -43.48 -1.29 53.58
N TYR A 588 -44.44 -1.60 52.71
CA TYR A 588 -44.27 -1.48 51.26
C TYR A 588 -44.98 -0.24 50.70
N PRO A 589 -44.48 0.36 49.61
CA PRO A 589 -45.09 1.54 49.02
C PRO A 589 -46.53 1.30 48.56
N VAL A 590 -47.45 2.20 48.92
CA VAL A 590 -48.87 2.12 48.54
C VAL A 590 -49.16 3.09 47.40
N ARG A 591 -49.89 2.60 46.40
CA ARG A 591 -50.26 3.41 45.23
C ARG A 591 -51.50 4.24 45.54
N GLU A 592 -51.41 5.54 45.28
CA GLU A 592 -52.52 6.46 45.48
C GLU A 592 -52.70 7.40 44.29
N LEU A 593 -53.96 7.79 44.04
CA LEU A 593 -54.27 8.86 43.10
C LEU A 593 -53.78 10.18 43.67
N TRP A 594 -52.96 10.91 42.90
CA TRP A 594 -52.31 12.12 43.35
C TRP A 594 -52.49 13.27 42.38
N ASN A 595 -52.68 14.47 42.94
CA ASN A 595 -52.74 15.71 42.19
C ASN A 595 -51.38 16.41 42.32
N PHE A 596 -50.60 16.40 41.24
CA PHE A 596 -49.23 16.94 41.18
C PHE A 596 -49.17 18.43 40.86
N ARG A 597 -50.31 19.14 40.79
CA ARG A 597 -50.29 20.59 40.61
C ARG A 597 -49.63 21.24 41.83
N LYS A 598 -48.74 22.21 41.58
CA LYS A 598 -47.89 22.84 42.60
C LYS A 598 -48.69 23.51 43.73
N ASP A 599 -49.92 23.95 43.46
CA ASP A 599 -50.85 24.59 44.40
C ASP A 599 -51.62 23.61 45.30
N CYS A 600 -51.65 22.32 44.95
CA CYS A 600 -52.44 21.31 45.66
C CYS A 600 -51.61 20.19 46.28
N ASN A 601 -50.63 19.63 45.56
CA ASN A 601 -49.78 18.48 45.94
C ASN A 601 -50.39 17.53 46.99
N ARG A 602 -51.58 16.96 46.70
CA ARG A 602 -52.37 16.14 47.64
C ARG A 602 -53.03 14.94 46.96
N ARG A 603 -53.59 14.05 47.78
CA ARG A 603 -54.46 12.94 47.32
C ARG A 603 -55.56 13.48 46.41
N ALA A 604 -55.68 12.90 45.22
CA ALA A 604 -56.72 13.24 44.25
C ALA A 604 -58.02 12.47 44.53
N THR A 605 -59.14 13.11 44.22
CA THR A 605 -60.47 12.51 44.27
C THR A 605 -60.79 11.78 42.95
N LEU A 606 -61.73 10.81 43.00
CA LEU A 606 -62.22 10.12 41.81
C LEU A 606 -62.80 11.10 40.78
N LYS A 607 -63.51 12.15 41.24
CA LYS A 607 -64.06 13.20 40.39
C LYS A 607 -62.96 13.94 39.62
N GLU A 608 -61.89 14.35 40.30
CA GLU A 608 -60.74 15.02 39.67
C GLU A 608 -60.09 14.12 38.62
N ALA A 609 -59.88 12.84 38.94
CA ALA A 609 -59.30 11.83 38.06
C ALA A 609 -60.13 11.59 36.79
N ILE A 610 -61.46 11.40 36.92
CA ILE A 610 -62.38 11.22 35.79
C ILE A 610 -62.41 12.47 34.90
N THR A 611 -62.51 13.65 35.52
CA THR A 611 -62.53 14.93 34.79
C THR A 611 -61.25 15.12 33.98
N TYR A 612 -60.10 14.76 34.55
CA TYR A 612 -58.82 14.83 33.86
C TYR A 612 -58.73 13.89 32.65
N VAL A 613 -59.18 12.64 32.80
CA VAL A 613 -59.20 11.67 31.69
C VAL A 613 -60.17 12.11 30.58
N ALA A 614 -61.35 12.60 30.94
CA ALA A 614 -62.33 13.11 29.99
C ALA A 614 -61.81 14.33 29.21
N ALA A 615 -61.14 15.28 29.89
CA ALA A 615 -60.52 16.44 29.25
C ALA A 615 -59.39 16.04 28.31
N LYS A 616 -58.53 15.09 28.71
CA LYS A 616 -57.43 14.57 27.87
C LYS A 616 -57.91 13.84 26.61
N ARG A 617 -59.08 13.18 26.67
CA ARG A 617 -59.69 12.54 25.49
C ARG A 617 -60.23 13.53 24.46
N LYS A 618 -60.61 14.75 24.86
CA LYS A 618 -61.10 15.81 23.95
C LYS A 618 -59.98 16.58 23.21
N GLN A 619 -58.72 16.39 23.61
CA GLN A 619 -57.54 17.06 23.02
C GLN A 619 -56.79 16.17 22.01
N LYS A 620 -57.24 14.94 21.80
CA LYS A 620 -56.86 14.09 20.66
C LYS A 620 -58.00 14.14 19.65
#